data_AF-A0A1V3PV07-F1
#
_entry.id   AF-A0A1V3PV07-F1
#
_cell.length_a   1.000
_cell.length_b   1.000
_cell.length_c   1.000
_cell.angle_alpha   90.00
_cell.angle_beta   90.00
_cell.angle_gamma   90.00
#
_symmetry.space_group_name_H-M   'P 1'
#
loop_
_entity.id
_entity.type
_entity.pdbx_description
1 polymer ?
#
loop_
_entity_poly.entity_id
_entity_poly.type
_entity_poly.pdbx_seq_one_letter_code
_entity_poly.pdbx_strand_id
1 'polypeptide(L)'
;MRSMDMDIQTGSTTTGNALKRLLWLLVMLGGVAHAGTVTYVYTDPQGTPLAEADASGNITATFDYAPYGSQALGAPPSGPGYTGHVNDPETGLVYMQARYYDPAVGRFLSVDPAGMGPGNVFSFNRYDYVNNNPIVNVDPDGGTCKSTGVGGPTPAQLMTMLGNSVLKN
;
A
#
# COMPACT_ATOMS: atom_id res chain seq x y z
N MET A 1 -21.70 51.63 -57.56
CA MET A 1 -20.72 51.37 -56.49
C MET A 1 -20.92 49.94 -56.01
N ARG A 2 -20.11 48.99 -56.46
CA ARG A 2 -20.15 47.61 -55.97
C ARG A 2 -18.76 47.35 -55.40
N SER A 3 -18.64 47.42 -54.08
CA SER A 3 -17.44 47.04 -53.34
C SER A 3 -17.17 45.57 -53.64
N MET A 4 -16.00 45.29 -54.22
CA MET A 4 -15.48 43.93 -54.32
C MET A 4 -14.52 43.78 -53.15
N ASP A 5 -15.05 43.30 -52.03
CA ASP A 5 -14.28 42.85 -50.89
C ASP A 5 -13.43 41.65 -51.34
N MET A 6 -12.13 41.88 -51.49
CA MET A 6 -11.16 40.86 -51.88
C MET A 6 -10.71 40.14 -50.61
N ASP A 7 -11.39 39.02 -50.33
CA ASP A 7 -11.10 38.12 -49.21
C ASP A 7 -9.66 37.59 -49.35
N ILE A 8 -8.74 38.06 -48.49
CA ILE A 8 -7.40 37.47 -48.37
C ILE A 8 -7.59 36.16 -47.63
N GLN A 9 -7.86 35.10 -48.38
CA GLN A 9 -7.64 33.75 -47.89
C GLN A 9 -6.13 33.62 -47.64
N THR A 10 -5.73 33.74 -46.38
CA THR A 10 -4.42 33.28 -45.88
C THR A 10 -4.34 31.77 -46.10
N GLY A 11 -4.03 31.40 -47.34
CA GLY A 11 -3.81 30.04 -47.79
C GLY A 11 -2.60 29.49 -47.07
N SER A 12 -2.86 28.82 -45.95
CA SER A 12 -1.88 27.99 -45.28
C SER A 12 -1.37 26.97 -46.29
N THR A 13 -0.16 27.19 -46.79
CA THR A 13 0.46 26.35 -47.82
C THR A 13 0.48 24.93 -47.30
N THR A 14 -0.07 23.97 -48.06
CA THR A 14 -0.17 22.55 -47.68
C THR A 14 1.13 22.00 -47.09
N THR A 15 2.29 22.49 -47.56
CA THR A 15 3.63 22.20 -47.04
C THR A 15 3.83 22.60 -45.56
N GLY A 16 3.39 23.79 -45.14
CA GLY A 16 3.52 24.24 -43.74
C GLY A 16 2.66 23.42 -42.77
N ASN A 17 1.48 22.99 -43.22
CA ASN A 17 0.61 22.09 -42.46
C ASN A 17 1.14 20.66 -42.46
N ALA A 18 1.74 20.20 -43.57
CA ALA A 18 2.39 18.89 -43.65
C ALA A 18 3.61 18.80 -42.73
N LEU A 19 4.43 19.86 -42.63
CA LEU A 19 5.57 19.92 -41.72
C LEU A 19 5.15 19.94 -40.24
N LYS A 20 4.09 20.68 -39.89
CA LYS A 20 3.52 20.64 -38.54
C LYS A 20 2.95 19.27 -38.20
N ARG A 21 2.26 18.62 -39.15
CA ARG A 21 1.75 17.25 -39.00
C ARG A 21 2.89 16.24 -38.84
N LEU A 22 3.95 16.38 -39.62
CA LEU A 22 5.14 15.55 -39.52
C LEU A 22 5.83 15.72 -38.17
N LEU A 23 5.91 16.95 -37.66
CA LEU A 23 6.47 17.24 -36.33
C LEU A 23 5.62 16.62 -35.21
N TRP A 24 4.28 16.73 -35.28
CA TRP A 24 3.39 16.05 -34.33
C TRP A 24 3.50 14.52 -34.42
N LEU A 25 3.63 13.97 -35.63
CA LEU A 25 3.83 12.53 -35.83
C LEU A 25 5.15 12.08 -35.20
N LEU A 26 6.23 12.84 -35.39
CA LEU A 26 7.55 12.54 -34.84
C LEU A 26 7.56 12.56 -33.30
N VAL A 27 6.84 13.51 -32.69
CA VAL A 27 6.68 13.60 -31.23
C VAL A 27 5.86 12.42 -30.69
N MET A 28 4.86 11.95 -31.43
CA MET A 28 4.05 10.77 -31.04
C MET A 28 4.75 9.42 -31.31
N LEU A 29 5.76 9.40 -32.19
CA LEU A 29 6.59 8.22 -32.50
C LEU A 29 7.87 8.14 -31.65
N GLY A 30 8.20 9.19 -30.89
CA GLY A 30 9.28 9.18 -29.92
C GLY A 30 8.89 8.37 -28.68
N GLY A 31 9.33 7.11 -28.62
CA GLY A 31 9.16 6.29 -27.42
C GLY A 31 9.88 6.92 -26.22
N VAL A 32 9.16 7.11 -25.11
CA VAL A 32 9.77 7.55 -23.85
C VAL A 32 10.56 6.38 -23.29
N ALA A 33 11.90 6.42 -23.39
CA ALA A 33 12.75 5.43 -22.74
C ALA A 33 12.59 5.58 -21.22
N HIS A 34 12.00 4.56 -20.56
CA HIS A 34 11.97 4.49 -19.10
C HIS A 34 13.27 3.89 -18.61
N ALA A 35 14.13 4.71 -18.00
CA ALA A 35 15.19 4.21 -17.16
C ALA A 35 14.56 3.73 -15.84
N GLY A 36 14.50 2.42 -15.64
CA GLY A 36 14.02 1.83 -14.39
C GLY A 36 15.14 1.81 -13.35
N THR A 37 14.89 2.38 -12.16
CA THR A 37 15.75 2.17 -10.99
C THR A 37 15.23 0.95 -10.23
N VAL A 38 16.12 0.00 -9.93
CA VAL A 38 15.78 -1.18 -9.11
C VAL A 38 16.11 -0.87 -7.66
N THR A 39 15.10 -0.98 -6.79
CA THR A 39 15.22 -0.89 -5.34
C THR A 39 14.85 -2.23 -4.73
N TYR A 40 15.72 -2.79 -3.90
CA TYR A 40 15.46 -3.98 -3.11
C TYR A 40 14.96 -3.57 -1.73
N VAL A 41 13.83 -4.12 -1.30
CA VAL A 41 13.25 -3.85 0.02
C VAL A 41 13.45 -5.08 0.90
N TYR A 42 14.08 -4.90 2.05
CA TYR A 42 14.21 -5.93 3.08
C TYR A 42 13.08 -5.76 4.09
N THR A 43 12.30 -6.81 4.30
CA THR A 43 11.14 -6.79 5.22
C THR A 43 11.32 -7.73 6.39
N ASP A 44 10.57 -7.49 7.46
CA ASP A 44 10.35 -8.46 8.53
C ASP A 44 9.41 -9.62 8.06
N PRO A 45 9.16 -10.63 8.91
CA PRO A 45 8.24 -11.72 8.58
C PRO A 45 6.77 -11.31 8.37
N GLN A 46 6.38 -10.13 8.85
CA GLN A 46 5.03 -9.57 8.66
C GLN A 46 4.93 -8.70 7.39
N GLY A 47 6.04 -8.46 6.69
CA GLY A 47 6.10 -7.63 5.49
C GLY A 47 6.44 -6.16 5.74
N THR A 48 6.80 -5.77 6.96
CA THR A 48 7.22 -4.41 7.29
C THR A 48 8.62 -4.13 6.73
N PRO A 49 8.84 -3.11 5.88
CA PRO A 49 10.15 -2.72 5.37
C PRO A 49 11.08 -2.25 6.49
N LEU A 50 12.31 -2.76 6.54
CA LEU A 50 13.35 -2.39 7.50
C LEU A 50 14.54 -1.69 6.83
N ALA A 51 14.78 -1.98 5.54
CA ALA A 51 15.83 -1.33 4.78
C ALA A 51 15.54 -1.37 3.28
N GLU A 52 16.12 -0.41 2.56
CA GLU A 52 16.16 -0.40 1.11
C GLU A 52 17.61 -0.46 0.62
N ALA A 53 17.84 -1.12 -0.52
CA ALA A 53 19.14 -1.18 -1.16
C ALA A 53 19.05 -0.95 -2.67
N ASP A 54 20.13 -0.43 -3.24
CA ASP A 54 20.29 -0.25 -4.68
C ASP A 54 20.61 -1.57 -5.40
N ALA A 55 20.70 -1.51 -6.73
CA ALA A 55 21.06 -2.66 -7.57
C ALA A 55 22.45 -3.26 -7.28
N SER A 56 23.32 -2.51 -6.59
CA SER A 56 24.67 -2.96 -6.19
C SER A 56 24.69 -3.53 -4.77
N GLY A 57 23.56 -3.52 -4.05
CA GLY A 57 23.44 -3.99 -2.67
C GLY A 57 23.85 -2.96 -1.61
N ASN A 58 24.04 -1.69 -1.97
CA ASN A 58 24.30 -0.65 -0.98
C ASN A 58 22.99 -0.23 -0.31
N ILE A 59 22.98 -0.14 1.02
CA ILE A 59 21.81 0.33 1.79
C ILE A 59 21.57 1.82 1.52
N THR A 60 20.39 2.14 0.97
CA THR A 60 19.97 3.51 0.65
C THR A 60 19.10 4.13 1.74
N ALA A 61 18.34 3.31 2.48
CA ALA A 61 17.52 3.74 3.59
C ALA A 61 17.39 2.64 4.65
N THR A 62 17.19 3.05 5.90
CA THR A 62 16.90 2.17 7.03
C THR A 62 15.71 2.70 7.82
N PHE A 63 14.90 1.77 8.31
CA PHE A 63 13.66 2.05 9.03
C PHE A 63 13.56 1.17 10.27
N ASP A 64 12.89 1.68 11.28
CA ASP A 64 12.52 0.91 12.47
C ASP A 64 11.13 1.31 12.93
N TYR A 65 10.39 0.36 13.50
CA TYR A 65 8.98 0.51 13.87
C TYR A 65 8.73 -0.03 15.27
N ALA A 66 7.96 0.70 16.06
CA ALA A 66 7.39 0.20 17.30
C ALA A 66 6.42 -0.97 17.03
N PRO A 67 6.06 -1.78 18.03
CA PRO A 67 5.17 -2.93 17.85
C PRO A 67 3.84 -2.60 17.15
N TYR A 68 3.29 -1.41 17.37
CA TYR A 68 2.05 -0.93 16.75
C TYR A 68 2.29 -0.14 15.44
N GLY A 69 3.50 -0.15 14.89
CA GLY A 69 3.81 0.49 13.61
C GLY A 69 4.17 1.97 13.67
N SER A 70 4.23 2.59 14.86
CA SER A 70 4.79 3.94 14.98
C SER A 70 6.25 3.94 14.54
N GLN A 71 6.63 4.86 13.66
CA GLN A 71 8.00 4.98 13.18
C GLN A 71 8.95 5.29 14.35
N ALA A 72 10.00 4.50 14.52
CA ALA A 72 11.05 4.69 15.52
C ALA A 72 12.35 5.25 14.90
N LEU A 73 12.65 4.89 13.65
CA LEU A 73 13.82 5.37 12.90
C LEU A 73 13.45 5.62 11.43
N GLY A 74 14.03 6.67 10.84
CA GLY A 74 13.79 7.04 9.44
C GLY A 74 12.47 7.78 9.24
N ALA A 75 12.16 8.12 7.99
CA ALA A 75 10.87 8.67 7.59
C ALA A 75 10.03 7.54 6.97
N PRO A 76 8.70 7.49 7.21
CA PRO A 76 7.85 6.50 6.57
C PRO A 76 7.96 6.63 5.05
N PRO A 77 8.22 5.54 4.30
CA PRO A 77 8.24 5.62 2.84
C PRO A 77 6.84 5.96 2.32
N SER A 78 6.79 6.70 1.22
CA SER A 78 5.56 6.86 0.45
C SER A 78 5.29 5.56 -0.30
N GLY A 79 4.30 4.78 0.13
CA GLY A 79 3.99 3.47 -0.45
C GLY A 79 4.00 2.34 0.60
N PRO A 80 4.46 1.12 0.25
CA PRO A 80 4.45 -0.01 1.17
C PRO A 80 5.26 0.27 2.45
N GLY A 81 4.65 -0.02 3.59
CA GLY A 81 5.16 0.30 4.91
C GLY A 81 4.74 -0.74 5.94
N TYR A 82 4.18 -0.31 7.06
CA TYR A 82 3.88 -1.21 8.18
C TYR A 82 3.01 -2.40 7.73
N THR A 83 3.47 -3.62 8.04
CA THR A 83 2.86 -4.90 7.66
C THR A 83 2.53 -5.05 6.16
N GLY A 84 3.26 -4.33 5.30
CA GLY A 84 3.09 -4.35 3.84
C GLY A 84 1.96 -3.45 3.32
N HIS A 85 1.30 -2.69 4.19
CA HIS A 85 0.22 -1.77 3.81
C HIS A 85 0.74 -0.43 3.33
N VAL A 86 -0.12 0.38 2.73
CA VAL A 86 0.28 1.68 2.19
C VAL A 86 0.33 2.72 3.30
N ASN A 87 1.52 3.27 3.56
CA ASN A 87 1.70 4.41 4.44
C ASN A 87 1.27 5.70 3.74
N ASP A 88 0.53 6.53 4.47
CA ASP A 88 0.29 7.93 4.15
C ASP A 88 1.16 8.80 5.08
N PRO A 89 2.34 9.27 4.61
CA PRO A 89 3.24 10.06 5.42
C PRO A 89 2.72 11.48 5.69
N GLU A 90 1.75 11.99 4.93
CA GLU A 90 1.17 13.33 5.16
C GLU A 90 0.28 13.32 6.41
N THR A 91 -0.49 12.26 6.60
CA THR A 91 -1.36 12.10 7.78
C THR A 91 -0.75 11.26 8.89
N GLY A 92 0.29 10.46 8.59
CA GLY A 92 0.85 9.46 9.48
C GLY A 92 -0.03 8.22 9.64
N LEU A 93 -0.95 7.98 8.71
CA LEU A 93 -1.89 6.85 8.77
C LEU A 93 -1.42 5.71 7.87
N VAL A 94 -1.96 4.52 8.09
CA VAL A 94 -1.71 3.34 7.26
C VAL A 94 -3.02 2.87 6.67
N TYR A 95 -3.08 2.82 5.34
CA TYR A 95 -4.24 2.32 4.61
C TYR A 95 -4.16 0.79 4.48
N MET A 96 -4.98 0.09 5.27
CA MET A 96 -5.05 -1.36 5.31
C MET A 96 -6.21 -1.90 4.48
N GLN A 97 -6.45 -1.32 3.30
CA GLN A 97 -7.54 -1.68 2.37
C GLN A 97 -8.96 -1.38 2.91
N ALA A 98 -9.46 -2.12 3.90
CA ALA A 98 -10.81 -1.90 4.42
C ALA A 98 -10.89 -0.71 5.39
N ARG A 99 -9.79 -0.39 6.09
CA ARG A 99 -9.76 0.64 7.14
C ARG A 99 -8.45 1.42 7.14
N TYR A 100 -8.53 2.66 7.62
CA TYR A 100 -7.35 3.44 8.01
C TYR A 100 -6.97 3.11 9.45
N TYR A 101 -5.69 2.80 9.63
CA TYR A 101 -5.06 2.50 10.90
C TYR A 101 -4.18 3.68 11.33
N ASP A 102 -4.25 4.03 12.61
CA ASP A 102 -3.39 5.01 13.26
C ASP A 102 -2.31 4.28 14.08
N PRO A 103 -1.04 4.30 13.63
CA PRO A 103 0.06 3.67 14.33
C PRO A 103 0.50 4.39 15.61
N ALA A 104 0.18 5.68 15.75
CA ALA A 104 0.51 6.46 16.94
C ALA A 104 -0.38 6.08 18.12
N VAL A 105 -1.65 5.77 17.85
CA VAL A 105 -2.63 5.32 18.86
C VAL A 105 -2.71 3.79 18.94
N GLY A 106 -2.39 3.07 17.86
CA GLY A 106 -2.47 1.62 17.79
C GLY A 106 -3.89 1.10 17.55
N ARG A 107 -4.70 1.83 16.78
CA ARG A 107 -6.14 1.59 16.57
C ARG A 107 -6.60 1.93 15.16
N PHE A 108 -7.70 1.32 14.73
CA PHE A 108 -8.39 1.76 13.51
C PHE A 108 -9.23 3.01 13.75
N LEU A 109 -9.38 3.83 12.70
CA LEU A 109 -10.20 5.04 12.73
C LEU A 109 -11.70 4.77 12.48
N SER A 110 -12.03 3.58 11.96
CA SER A 110 -13.39 3.16 11.67
C SER A 110 -13.72 1.83 12.31
N VAL A 111 -15.00 1.65 12.58
CA VAL A 111 -15.57 0.43 13.14
C VAL A 111 -15.34 -0.76 12.20
N ASP A 112 -14.94 -1.90 12.77
CA ASP A 112 -14.76 -3.15 12.03
C ASP A 112 -16.05 -3.63 11.33
N PRO A 113 -16.09 -3.81 10.00
CA PRO A 113 -17.25 -4.33 9.29
C PRO A 113 -17.54 -5.81 9.58
N ALA A 114 -16.57 -6.62 10.02
CA ALA A 114 -16.75 -8.05 10.31
C ALA A 114 -17.64 -8.30 11.54
N GLY A 115 -17.81 -7.29 12.40
CA GLY A 115 -18.66 -7.37 13.60
C GLY A 115 -18.07 -8.25 14.71
N MET A 116 -18.94 -8.69 15.63
CA MET A 116 -18.51 -9.55 16.75
C MET A 116 -18.51 -11.02 16.32
N GLY A 117 -17.41 -11.71 16.61
CA GLY A 117 -17.24 -13.14 16.34
C GLY A 117 -17.42 -13.98 17.61
N PRO A 118 -18.21 -15.08 17.58
CA PRO A 118 -18.29 -15.98 18.73
C PRO A 118 -16.91 -16.57 19.07
N GLY A 119 -16.53 -16.49 20.34
CA GLY A 119 -15.24 -16.99 20.83
C GLY A 119 -14.08 -15.99 20.76
N ASN A 120 -14.26 -14.80 20.16
CA ASN A 120 -13.25 -13.73 20.21
C ASN A 120 -13.72 -12.57 21.10
N VAL A 121 -13.24 -12.52 22.34
CA VAL A 121 -13.54 -11.45 23.30
C VAL A 121 -12.95 -10.09 22.90
N PHE A 122 -11.95 -10.06 22.01
CA PHE A 122 -11.38 -8.80 21.54
C PHE A 122 -12.27 -8.12 20.51
N SER A 123 -13.12 -8.87 19.80
CA SER A 123 -14.07 -8.34 18.79
C SER A 123 -15.15 -7.41 19.37
N PHE A 124 -15.30 -7.34 20.70
CA PHE A 124 -16.12 -6.32 21.36
C PHE A 124 -15.55 -4.91 21.16
N ASN A 125 -14.23 -4.76 21.11
CA ASN A 125 -13.59 -3.49 20.77
C ASN A 125 -13.40 -3.41 19.25
N ARG A 126 -14.38 -2.88 18.54
CA ARG A 126 -14.39 -2.83 17.05
C ARG A 126 -13.37 -1.88 16.42
N TYR A 127 -12.48 -1.30 17.22
CA TYR A 127 -11.37 -0.44 16.77
C TYR A 127 -10.01 -1.05 17.09
N ASP A 128 -9.97 -2.23 17.72
CA ASP A 128 -8.72 -2.87 18.09
C ASP A 128 -7.93 -3.32 16.86
N TYR A 129 -6.61 -3.35 17.00
CA TYR A 129 -5.72 -3.91 16.01
C TYR A 129 -5.27 -5.28 16.50
N VAL A 130 -5.58 -6.32 15.72
CA VAL A 130 -5.07 -7.68 15.82
C VAL A 130 -5.09 -8.29 17.23
N ASN A 131 -6.20 -8.12 17.95
CA ASN A 131 -6.40 -8.60 19.33
C ASN A 131 -5.36 -8.04 20.32
N ASN A 132 -4.88 -6.81 20.10
CA ASN A 132 -3.83 -6.13 20.88
C ASN A 132 -2.49 -6.87 20.94
N ASN A 133 -2.20 -7.74 19.97
CA ASN A 133 -0.90 -8.43 19.90
C ASN A 133 -0.28 -8.33 18.50
N PRO A 134 0.23 -7.15 18.13
CA PRO A 134 0.76 -6.90 16.79
C PRO A 134 2.12 -7.57 16.52
N ILE A 135 2.76 -8.15 17.52
CA ILE A 135 4.01 -8.90 17.34
C ILE A 135 3.76 -10.26 16.66
N VAL A 136 2.65 -10.91 17.00
CA VAL A 136 2.34 -12.28 16.51
C VAL A 136 1.15 -12.33 15.55
N ASN A 137 0.38 -11.24 15.46
CA ASN A 137 -0.78 -11.17 14.61
C ASN A 137 -0.65 -10.01 13.62
N VAL A 138 -1.23 -10.20 12.44
CA VAL A 138 -1.32 -9.20 11.37
C VAL A 138 -2.77 -9.15 10.87
N ASP A 139 -3.21 -7.99 10.40
CA ASP A 139 -4.47 -7.82 9.68
C ASP A 139 -4.18 -7.63 8.18
N PRO A 140 -4.35 -8.66 7.34
CA PRO A 140 -3.96 -8.58 5.93
C PRO A 140 -4.90 -7.74 5.08
N ASP A 141 -6.15 -7.57 5.49
CA ASP A 141 -7.20 -6.91 4.71
C ASP A 141 -7.88 -5.74 5.44
N GLY A 142 -7.43 -5.43 6.65
CA GLY A 142 -8.03 -4.44 7.52
C GLY A 142 -9.38 -4.89 8.04
N GLY A 143 -9.67 -6.18 8.15
CA GLY A 143 -10.91 -6.72 8.68
C GLY A 143 -10.76 -8.07 9.39
N THR A 144 -9.58 -8.69 9.35
CA THR A 144 -9.37 -10.03 9.89
C THR A 144 -8.03 -10.16 10.62
N CYS A 145 -8.08 -10.53 11.89
CA CYS A 145 -6.87 -10.87 12.63
C CYS A 145 -6.36 -12.27 12.22
N LYS A 146 -5.12 -12.36 11.72
CA LYS A 146 -4.42 -13.63 11.46
C LYS A 146 -3.14 -13.73 12.28
N SER A 147 -2.92 -14.88 12.92
CA SER A 147 -1.62 -15.18 13.53
C SER A 147 -0.60 -15.47 12.44
N THR A 148 0.57 -14.84 12.51
CA THR A 148 1.71 -15.09 11.62
C THR A 148 2.42 -16.42 11.92
N GLY A 149 1.90 -17.22 12.86
CA GLY A 149 2.44 -18.55 13.21
C GLY A 149 3.67 -18.49 14.13
N VAL A 150 4.09 -17.30 14.53
CA VAL A 150 5.23 -17.07 15.44
C VAL A 150 4.80 -17.14 16.92
N GLY A 151 3.50 -17.05 17.19
CA GLY A 151 2.88 -17.34 18.49
C GLY A 151 2.10 -18.65 18.43
N GLY A 152 2.18 -19.48 19.48
CA GLY A 152 1.46 -20.75 19.60
C GLY A 152 -0.04 -20.64 19.32
N PRO A 153 -0.75 -21.78 19.16
CA PRO A 153 -2.11 -21.79 18.66
C PRO A 153 -3.00 -20.86 19.47
N THR A 154 -3.71 -19.97 18.78
CA THR A 154 -4.76 -19.14 19.38
C THR A 154 -5.76 -20.03 20.13
N PRO A 155 -6.49 -19.52 21.14
CA PRO A 155 -7.51 -20.32 21.81
C PRO A 155 -8.55 -20.92 20.85
N ALA A 156 -8.87 -20.23 19.75
CA ALA A 156 -9.71 -20.75 18.68
C ALA A 156 -9.05 -21.94 17.95
N GLN A 157 -7.76 -21.84 17.60
CA GLN A 157 -7.00 -22.94 17.02
C GLN A 157 -6.83 -24.12 17.99
N LEU A 158 -6.66 -23.87 19.29
CA LEU A 158 -6.61 -24.90 20.32
C LEU A 158 -7.95 -25.66 20.40
N MET A 159 -9.09 -24.95 20.36
CA MET A 159 -10.41 -25.59 20.37
C MET A 159 -10.66 -26.42 19.10
N THR A 160 -10.21 -25.97 17.93
CA THR A 160 -10.28 -26.77 16.69
C THR A 160 -9.36 -28.01 16.75
N MET A 161 -8.16 -27.88 17.33
CA MET A 161 -7.23 -29.00 17.50
C MET A 161 -7.68 -30.03 18.56
N LEU A 162 -8.37 -29.57 19.61
CA LEU A 162 -8.98 -30.44 20.62
C LEU A 162 -10.27 -31.11 20.11
N GLY A 163 -11.02 -30.47 19.21
CA GLY A 163 -12.20 -31.08 18.59
C GLY A 163 -11.87 -32.24 17.65
N ASN A 164 -10.74 -32.17 16.93
CA ASN A 164 -10.34 -33.20 15.97
C ASN A 164 -9.63 -34.42 16.58
N SER A 165 -9.33 -34.41 17.88
CA SER A 165 -8.66 -35.52 18.57
C SER A 165 -9.63 -36.46 19.32
N VAL A 166 -10.91 -36.10 19.45
CA VAL A 166 -11.92 -36.91 20.17
C VAL A 166 -12.67 -37.90 19.26
N LEU A 167 -12.58 -37.79 17.93
CA LEU A 167 -13.37 -38.61 16.99
C LEU A 167 -12.57 -39.70 16.25
N LYS A 168 -11.41 -40.10 16.75
CA LYS A 168 -10.67 -41.27 16.25
C LYS A 168 -10.44 -42.25 17.38
N ASN A 169 -11.49 -42.98 17.75
CA ASN A 169 -11.44 -44.32 18.33
C ASN A 169 -12.73 -45.05 18.00
#